data_AF-A0A925HDD8-F1
#
_entry.id   AF-A0A925HDD8-F1
#
_cell.length_a   1.000
_cell.length_b   1.000
_cell.length_c   1.000
_cell.angle_alpha   90.00
_cell.angle_beta   90.00
_cell.angle_gamma   90.00
#
_symmetry.space_group_name_H-M   'P 1'
#
loop_
_entity.id
_entity.type
_entity.pdbx_description
1 polymer ?
#
loop_
_entity_poly.entity_id
_entity_poly.type
_entity_poly.pdbx_seq_one_letter_code
_entity_poly.pdbx_strand_id
1 'polypeptide(L)'
;MKKWVVLIVMTVAGFAFTTVIQRFSEERPVYIPSSPQRTGGDPKKGYEYLIKGDYVKGGIPYNMYTLGIGKSRANFLQREGINEKVSHEYTAIHASNGEILVAPNCLQCHAQVMDDKLIVGLGNTFIDFTRNQRLNIANLERAEAFLRATAPRKYEAAANFFKVTKAIGPYLSTEVRGMNSADRLAGVLAAHRDPVTFKWLNKPQMDIPLDVIPTDVPAWWLLKKKNAMFYNGFGRGDFGKFLMASNLLTVNDTAESRQVDGHMPDMLAYIYSLTAPKYPKIISPELAQEGKALFEQNCAHCHGTYGPEPDYPNLLIPISSIQTDSFLCKSNYSNPQFVNWFNNSWFTKGDHPARLEPFNGYIAPPLDGIWITAPYLHNGSIPTLDALLNSALRPAHWSRNFENPELDYEKIGWKYKKHPRAEIGIFNTNIPGYGNYGHYFSDSLTNEEREALLEYLKTL
;
A
#
# COMPACT_ATOMS: atom_id res chain seq x y z
N MET A 1 -11.76 56.92 -21.70
CA MET A 1 -12.23 55.99 -20.65
C MET A 1 -12.30 56.74 -19.33
N LYS A 2 -13.49 56.84 -18.71
CA LYS A 2 -13.71 57.61 -17.47
C LYS A 2 -12.94 56.97 -16.32
N LYS A 3 -12.25 57.78 -15.48
CA LYS A 3 -11.42 57.35 -14.34
C LYS A 3 -12.08 56.29 -13.44
N TRP A 4 -13.40 56.29 -13.35
CA TRP A 4 -14.21 55.30 -12.63
C TRP A 4 -14.12 53.86 -13.17
N VAL A 5 -13.96 53.67 -14.49
CA VAL A 5 -13.83 52.34 -15.09
C VAL A 5 -12.49 51.70 -14.72
N VAL A 6 -11.41 52.50 -14.68
CA VAL A 6 -10.09 52.04 -14.23
C VAL A 6 -10.13 51.66 -12.75
N LEU A 7 -10.81 52.46 -11.92
CA LEU A 7 -10.96 52.16 -10.50
C LEU A 7 -11.72 50.85 -10.27
N ILE A 8 -12.83 50.63 -10.98
CA ILE A 8 -13.61 49.39 -10.88
C ILE A 8 -12.79 48.18 -11.36
N VAL A 9 -12.08 48.29 -12.48
CA VAL A 9 -11.22 47.20 -12.97
C VAL A 9 -10.08 46.90 -12.00
N MET A 10 -9.45 47.91 -11.40
CA MET A 10 -8.41 47.69 -10.38
C MET A 10 -8.97 47.07 -9.09
N THR A 11 -10.16 47.47 -8.65
CA THR A 11 -10.80 46.90 -7.46
C THR A 11 -11.25 45.47 -7.72
N VAL A 12 -11.87 45.18 -8.87
CA VAL A 12 -12.28 43.82 -9.26
C VAL A 12 -11.05 42.92 -9.48
N ALA A 13 -9.99 43.42 -10.12
CA ALA A 13 -8.73 42.71 -10.24
C ALA A 13 -8.08 42.49 -8.87
N GLY A 14 -8.12 43.47 -7.97
CA GLY A 14 -7.62 43.35 -6.60
C GLY A 14 -8.37 42.31 -5.77
N PHE A 15 -9.70 42.26 -5.85
CA PHE A 15 -10.53 41.23 -5.20
C PHE A 15 -10.36 39.85 -5.83
N ALA A 16 -10.21 39.77 -7.16
CA ALA A 16 -9.87 38.52 -7.84
C ALA A 16 -8.47 38.03 -7.46
N PHE A 17 -7.51 38.95 -7.30
CA PHE A 17 -6.14 38.62 -6.90
C PHE A 17 -6.05 38.23 -5.43
N THR A 18 -6.79 38.87 -4.52
CA THR A 18 -6.84 38.45 -3.11
C THR A 18 -7.56 37.14 -2.93
N THR A 19 -8.65 36.86 -3.65
CA THR A 19 -9.32 35.55 -3.60
C THR A 19 -8.48 34.44 -4.22
N VAL A 20 -7.68 34.74 -5.24
CA VAL A 20 -6.66 33.83 -5.79
C VAL A 20 -5.55 33.60 -4.76
N ILE A 21 -4.99 34.65 -4.14
CA ILE A 21 -3.98 34.51 -3.08
C ILE A 21 -4.53 33.80 -1.83
N GLN A 22 -5.81 33.96 -1.48
CA GLN A 22 -6.44 33.23 -0.38
C GLN A 22 -6.70 31.76 -0.72
N ARG A 23 -6.98 31.44 -2.00
CA ARG A 23 -6.99 30.06 -2.50
C ARG A 23 -5.59 29.44 -2.57
N PHE A 24 -4.56 30.26 -2.74
CA PHE A 24 -3.15 29.87 -2.71
C PHE A 24 -2.50 30.13 -1.34
N SER A 25 -3.27 30.47 -0.30
CA SER A 25 -2.72 30.53 1.06
C SER A 25 -2.34 29.09 1.39
N GLU A 26 -1.06 28.86 1.69
CA GLU A 26 -0.49 27.56 2.06
C GLU A 26 -1.51 26.76 2.87
N GLU A 27 -2.15 25.79 2.20
CA GLU A 27 -3.03 24.85 2.89
C GLU A 27 -2.21 24.30 4.06
N ARG A 28 -2.74 24.44 5.28
CA ARG A 28 -2.02 24.01 6.49
C ARG A 28 -2.17 22.50 6.66
N PRO A 29 -1.20 21.83 7.32
CA PRO A 29 -1.39 20.46 7.78
C PRO A 29 -2.71 20.28 8.52
N VAL A 30 -3.43 19.19 8.23
CA VAL A 30 -4.73 18.88 8.82
C VAL A 30 -4.59 17.72 9.79
N TYR A 31 -4.95 17.95 11.05
CA TYR A 31 -4.99 16.90 12.06
C TYR A 31 -6.07 15.85 11.76
N ILE A 32 -5.71 14.58 11.94
CA ILE A 32 -6.62 13.45 11.84
C ILE A 32 -7.05 13.03 13.25
N PRO A 33 -8.34 13.19 13.62
CA PRO A 33 -8.83 12.68 14.88
C PRO A 33 -8.76 11.14 14.92
N SER A 34 -8.43 10.59 16.09
CA SER A 34 -8.54 9.16 16.31
C SER A 34 -10.00 8.71 16.20
N SER A 35 -10.19 7.43 15.86
CA SER A 35 -11.51 6.81 15.81
C SER A 35 -11.53 5.55 16.65
N PRO A 36 -12.66 5.22 17.32
CA PRO A 36 -12.77 3.99 18.10
C PRO A 36 -12.41 2.78 17.25
N GLN A 37 -11.48 1.96 17.76
CA GLN A 37 -11.07 0.71 17.14
C GLN A 37 -11.63 -0.46 17.93
N ARG A 38 -11.84 -1.60 17.26
CA ARG A 38 -12.18 -2.86 17.94
C ARG A 38 -10.96 -3.39 18.68
N THR A 39 -10.88 -3.12 19.98
CA THR A 39 -9.81 -3.57 20.88
C THR A 39 -10.18 -4.89 21.57
N GLY A 40 -9.20 -5.54 22.21
CA GLY A 40 -9.41 -6.78 22.98
C GLY A 40 -9.28 -8.08 22.18
N GLY A 41 -8.81 -8.02 20.94
CA GLY A 41 -8.45 -9.21 20.16
C GLY A 41 -7.21 -9.93 20.69
N ASP A 42 -7.06 -11.20 20.32
CA ASP A 42 -5.93 -12.07 20.67
C ASP A 42 -4.91 -12.09 19.51
N PRO A 43 -3.69 -11.56 19.71
CA PRO A 43 -2.67 -11.49 18.66
C PRO A 43 -2.21 -12.88 18.19
N LYS A 44 -2.29 -13.92 19.02
CA LYS A 44 -1.93 -15.28 18.60
C LYS A 44 -2.96 -15.83 17.64
N LYS A 45 -4.26 -15.66 17.94
CA LYS A 45 -5.35 -16.03 17.01
C LYS A 45 -5.29 -15.22 15.74
N GLY A 46 -4.95 -13.93 15.83
CA GLY A 46 -4.76 -13.04 14.70
C GLY A 46 -3.68 -13.53 13.76
N TYR A 47 -2.52 -13.92 14.31
CA TYR A 47 -1.44 -14.52 13.54
C TYR A 47 -1.87 -15.84 12.88
N GLU A 48 -2.48 -16.75 13.64
CA GLU A 48 -2.96 -18.04 13.11
C GLU A 48 -3.94 -17.84 11.95
N TYR A 49 -4.89 -16.91 12.10
CA TYR A 49 -5.84 -16.59 11.04
C TYR A 49 -5.17 -15.92 9.83
N LEU A 50 -4.18 -15.06 10.03
CA LEU A 50 -3.42 -14.45 8.93
C LEU A 50 -2.72 -15.51 8.05
N ILE A 51 -2.13 -16.55 8.66
CA ILE A 51 -1.29 -17.53 7.96
C ILE A 51 -2.02 -18.79 7.48
N LYS A 52 -3.21 -19.09 8.03
CA LYS A 52 -4.02 -20.29 7.73
C LYS A 52 -5.49 -20.02 7.42
N GLY A 53 -5.99 -18.81 7.69
CA GLY A 53 -7.39 -18.46 7.59
C GLY A 53 -7.91 -18.30 6.17
N ASP A 54 -9.23 -18.31 6.03
CA ASP A 54 -10.00 -18.32 4.79
C ASP A 54 -10.64 -16.96 4.48
N TYR A 55 -9.93 -15.85 4.73
CA TYR A 55 -10.46 -14.51 4.45
C TYR A 55 -10.60 -14.20 2.94
N VAL A 56 -9.92 -14.97 2.08
CA VAL A 56 -10.20 -15.08 0.64
C VAL A 56 -10.56 -16.54 0.35
N LYS A 57 -11.85 -16.82 0.13
CA LYS A 57 -12.36 -18.20 -0.03
C LYS A 57 -12.26 -18.80 -1.43
N GLY A 58 -11.80 -18.04 -2.41
CA GLY A 58 -11.66 -18.48 -3.79
C GLY A 58 -10.20 -18.50 -4.22
N GLY A 59 -9.83 -19.57 -4.94
CA GLY A 59 -8.48 -19.79 -5.40
C GLY A 59 -8.43 -20.79 -6.56
N ILE A 60 -7.22 -21.18 -6.93
CA ILE A 60 -7.00 -22.26 -7.91
C ILE A 60 -6.91 -23.62 -7.20
N PRO A 61 -7.30 -24.73 -7.83
CA PRO A 61 -7.14 -26.05 -7.23
C PRO A 61 -5.68 -26.36 -6.86
N TYR A 62 -5.45 -27.02 -5.72
CA TYR A 62 -4.11 -27.28 -5.19
C TYR A 62 -3.15 -27.95 -6.18
N ASN A 63 -3.64 -28.91 -6.96
CA ASN A 63 -2.83 -29.58 -7.99
C ASN A 63 -2.41 -28.61 -9.11
N MET A 64 -3.29 -27.68 -9.49
CA MET A 64 -2.96 -26.65 -10.47
C MET A 64 -1.94 -25.64 -9.92
N TYR A 65 -2.06 -25.25 -8.64
CA TYR A 65 -1.06 -24.42 -7.96
C TYR A 65 0.32 -25.09 -7.98
N THR A 66 0.39 -26.36 -7.57
CA THR A 66 1.68 -27.08 -7.51
C THR A 66 2.30 -27.34 -8.89
N LEU A 67 1.49 -27.45 -9.96
CA LEU A 67 1.99 -27.59 -11.33
C LEU A 67 2.42 -26.26 -11.95
N GLY A 68 1.69 -25.17 -11.67
CA GLY A 68 1.92 -23.86 -12.30
C GLY A 68 2.90 -22.97 -11.53
N ILE A 69 2.65 -22.76 -10.23
CA ILE A 69 3.48 -21.92 -9.36
C ILE A 69 4.62 -22.74 -8.73
N GLY A 70 4.33 -24.01 -8.41
CA GLY A 70 5.29 -24.91 -7.77
C GLY A 70 5.09 -25.04 -6.27
N LYS A 71 5.68 -26.07 -5.68
CA LYS A 71 5.76 -26.23 -4.22
C LYS A 71 6.83 -25.28 -3.68
N SER A 72 6.54 -24.61 -2.57
CA SER A 72 7.53 -23.77 -1.90
C SER A 72 8.71 -24.62 -1.42
N ARG A 73 9.93 -24.14 -1.66
CA ARG A 73 11.16 -24.76 -1.16
C ARG A 73 11.45 -24.38 0.30
N ALA A 74 10.87 -23.27 0.76
CA ALA A 74 11.02 -22.76 2.11
C ALA A 74 9.66 -22.71 2.81
N ASN A 75 9.66 -23.01 4.12
CA ASN A 75 8.49 -22.90 4.98
C ASN A 75 8.74 -21.83 6.05
N PHE A 76 8.85 -20.57 5.62
CA PHE A 76 9.16 -19.45 6.52
C PHE A 76 8.13 -19.23 7.63
N LEU A 77 6.88 -19.62 7.38
CA LEU A 77 5.77 -19.52 8.35
C LEU A 77 5.63 -20.77 9.23
N GLN A 78 6.49 -21.78 9.05
CA GLN A 78 6.44 -23.05 9.78
C GLN A 78 5.03 -23.69 9.78
N ARG A 79 4.34 -23.64 8.64
CA ARG A 79 2.99 -24.20 8.50
C ARG A 79 3.05 -25.72 8.37
N GLU A 80 2.04 -26.38 8.88
CA GLU A 80 1.85 -27.83 8.78
C GLU A 80 0.64 -28.17 7.89
N GLY A 81 0.46 -29.46 7.59
CA GLY A 81 -0.69 -29.97 6.85
C GLY A 81 -0.77 -29.43 5.42
N ILE A 82 -1.98 -29.10 4.96
CA ILE A 82 -2.21 -28.67 3.56
C ILE A 82 -1.43 -27.41 3.16
N ASN A 83 -0.98 -26.62 4.14
CA ASN A 83 -0.24 -25.37 3.93
C ASN A 83 1.29 -25.51 4.01
N GLU A 84 1.83 -26.68 4.35
CA GLU A 84 3.27 -26.92 4.54
C GLU A 84 4.10 -26.55 3.30
N LYS A 85 3.59 -26.88 2.10
CA LYS A 85 4.30 -26.71 0.82
C LYS A 85 3.79 -25.53 -0.02
N VAL A 86 2.98 -24.66 0.60
CA VAL A 86 2.44 -23.44 -0.03
C VAL A 86 3.32 -22.26 0.38
N SER A 87 3.67 -21.37 -0.55
CA SER A 87 4.47 -20.18 -0.19
C SER A 87 3.69 -19.24 0.74
N HIS A 88 4.39 -18.38 1.48
CA HIS A 88 3.79 -17.48 2.46
C HIS A 88 2.73 -16.54 1.86
N GLU A 89 2.82 -16.25 0.56
CA GLU A 89 1.93 -15.37 -0.21
C GLU A 89 0.53 -15.97 -0.46
N TYR A 90 0.36 -17.27 -0.20
CA TYR A 90 -0.88 -17.99 -0.45
C TYR A 90 -1.28 -18.85 0.75
N THR A 91 -2.57 -19.20 0.80
CA THR A 91 -3.14 -20.10 1.79
C THR A 91 -3.97 -21.17 1.08
N ALA A 92 -3.70 -22.44 1.39
CA ALA A 92 -4.55 -23.56 1.04
C ALA A 92 -5.74 -23.64 2.02
N ILE A 93 -6.94 -23.76 1.46
CA ILE A 93 -8.22 -23.79 2.18
C ILE A 93 -9.14 -24.86 1.59
N HIS A 94 -10.16 -25.26 2.35
CA HIS A 94 -11.22 -26.12 1.86
C HIS A 94 -12.38 -25.30 1.30
N ALA A 95 -12.78 -25.58 0.06
CA ALA A 95 -14.02 -25.08 -0.51
C ALA A 95 -15.23 -25.78 0.12
N SER A 96 -16.42 -25.22 -0.06
CA SER A 96 -17.69 -25.77 0.45
C SER A 96 -17.98 -27.19 -0.04
N ASN A 97 -17.51 -27.55 -1.24
CA ASN A 97 -17.64 -28.91 -1.81
C ASN A 97 -16.49 -29.87 -1.44
N GLY A 98 -15.61 -29.46 -0.51
CA GLY A 98 -14.49 -30.23 0.04
C GLY A 98 -13.17 -30.15 -0.73
N GLU A 99 -13.17 -29.60 -1.95
CA GLU A 99 -11.96 -29.45 -2.76
C GLU A 99 -10.96 -28.48 -2.10
N ILE A 100 -9.66 -28.74 -2.27
CA ILE A 100 -8.61 -27.87 -1.74
C ILE A 100 -8.25 -26.81 -2.79
N LEU A 101 -8.45 -25.55 -2.43
CA LEU A 101 -8.07 -24.39 -3.21
C LEU A 101 -6.86 -23.70 -2.58
N VAL A 102 -6.06 -23.03 -3.39
CA VAL A 102 -4.97 -22.16 -2.95
C VAL A 102 -5.31 -20.73 -3.36
N ALA A 103 -5.54 -19.88 -2.36
CA ALA A 103 -5.96 -18.50 -2.51
C ALA A 103 -4.80 -17.54 -2.19
N PRO A 104 -4.71 -16.37 -2.86
CA PRO A 104 -3.79 -15.31 -2.46
C PRO A 104 -4.16 -14.77 -1.08
N ASN A 105 -3.17 -14.28 -0.34
CA ASN A 105 -3.36 -13.83 1.04
C ASN A 105 -2.67 -12.46 1.28
N CYS A 106 -2.81 -11.87 2.46
CA CYS A 106 -2.29 -10.52 2.74
C CYS A 106 -0.75 -10.43 2.66
N LEU A 107 -0.04 -11.53 2.90
CA LEU A 107 1.41 -11.59 2.92
C LEU A 107 2.04 -11.55 1.52
N GLN A 108 1.22 -11.62 0.46
CA GLN A 108 1.68 -11.31 -0.88
C GLN A 108 2.18 -9.86 -0.98
N CYS A 109 1.54 -8.94 -0.28
CA CYS A 109 1.89 -7.51 -0.29
C CYS A 109 2.56 -7.05 1.01
N HIS A 110 2.20 -7.65 2.15
CA HIS A 110 2.59 -7.17 3.48
C HIS A 110 3.63 -8.07 4.18
N ALA A 111 4.41 -8.83 3.42
CA ALA A 111 5.61 -9.47 3.93
C ALA A 111 6.68 -9.54 2.84
N GLN A 112 7.95 -9.47 3.24
CA GLN A 112 9.07 -9.62 2.32
C GLN A 112 10.12 -10.55 2.93
N VAL A 113 10.73 -11.38 2.10
CA VAL A 113 11.89 -12.20 2.50
C VAL A 113 13.15 -11.37 2.34
N MET A 114 13.92 -11.24 3.41
CA MET A 114 15.22 -10.57 3.47
C MET A 114 16.19 -11.46 4.23
N ASP A 115 17.39 -11.68 3.70
CA ASP A 115 18.42 -12.54 4.32
C ASP A 115 17.87 -13.92 4.79
N ASP A 116 17.14 -14.60 3.90
CA ASP A 116 16.45 -15.88 4.15
C ASP A 116 15.47 -15.88 5.34
N LYS A 117 14.94 -14.71 5.71
CA LYS A 117 13.93 -14.56 6.76
C LYS A 117 12.72 -13.80 6.22
N LEU A 118 11.53 -14.32 6.50
CA LEU A 118 10.30 -13.59 6.20
C LEU A 118 10.05 -12.54 7.28
N ILE A 119 9.99 -11.28 6.87
CA ILE A 119 9.64 -10.16 7.74
C ILE A 119 8.17 -9.83 7.51
N VAL A 120 7.30 -10.29 8.41
CA VAL A 120 5.86 -9.99 8.37
C VAL A 120 5.65 -8.53 8.74
N GLY A 121 4.85 -7.83 7.94
CA GLY A 121 4.58 -6.40 8.07
C GLY A 121 5.50 -5.50 7.25
N LEU A 122 6.57 -6.03 6.64
CA LEU A 122 7.37 -5.31 5.65
C LEU A 122 6.68 -5.33 4.29
N GLY A 123 6.57 -4.17 3.63
CA GLY A 123 6.02 -4.06 2.29
C GLY A 123 6.81 -4.89 1.27
N ASN A 124 6.10 -5.68 0.45
CA ASN A 124 6.72 -6.50 -0.59
C ASN A 124 7.03 -5.66 -1.82
N THR A 125 8.30 -5.32 -1.97
CA THR A 125 8.79 -4.59 -3.15
C THR A 125 9.27 -5.54 -4.26
N PHE A 126 9.19 -6.87 -4.09
CA PHE A 126 9.57 -7.85 -5.11
C PHE A 126 8.41 -8.38 -5.95
N ILE A 127 7.17 -8.03 -5.57
CA ILE A 127 5.97 -8.42 -6.30
C ILE A 127 6.00 -7.91 -7.74
N ASP A 128 5.47 -8.70 -8.66
CA ASP A 128 5.49 -8.37 -10.09
C ASP A 128 4.06 -8.34 -10.66
N PHE A 129 3.57 -7.13 -10.88
CA PHE A 129 2.31 -6.86 -11.57
C PHE A 129 2.52 -6.39 -13.01
N THR A 130 3.72 -6.54 -13.60
CA THR A 130 3.94 -6.10 -14.98
C THR A 130 3.20 -6.98 -16.00
N ARG A 131 2.85 -6.40 -17.16
CA ARG A 131 2.09 -7.08 -18.24
C ARG A 131 2.75 -8.36 -18.76
N ASN A 132 4.05 -8.52 -18.57
CA ASN A 132 4.85 -9.60 -19.15
C ASN A 132 4.91 -10.89 -18.30
N GLN A 133 4.25 -10.95 -17.13
CA GLN A 133 4.29 -12.12 -16.24
C GLN A 133 2.90 -12.69 -15.89
N ARG A 134 2.79 -14.02 -16.07
CA ARG A 134 1.93 -15.04 -15.40
C ARG A 134 0.40 -14.86 -15.35
N LEU A 135 -0.17 -13.67 -15.38
CA LEU A 135 -1.62 -13.42 -15.52
C LEU A 135 -1.99 -13.13 -16.97
N ASN A 136 -1.47 -13.93 -17.90
CA ASN A 136 -1.97 -13.90 -19.27
C ASN A 136 -3.40 -14.46 -19.27
N ILE A 137 -4.38 -13.60 -19.53
CA ILE A 137 -5.81 -13.95 -19.55
C ILE A 137 -6.06 -15.14 -20.48
N ALA A 138 -5.38 -15.24 -21.62
CA ALA A 138 -5.53 -16.37 -22.53
C ALA A 138 -5.01 -17.69 -21.93
N ASN A 139 -3.96 -17.65 -21.10
CA ASN A 139 -3.50 -18.83 -20.37
C ASN A 139 -4.51 -19.24 -19.30
N LEU A 140 -5.08 -18.24 -18.60
CA LEU A 140 -6.10 -18.46 -17.58
C LEU A 140 -7.38 -19.07 -18.18
N GLU A 141 -7.82 -18.60 -19.34
CA GLU A 141 -8.97 -19.14 -20.08
C GLU A 141 -8.73 -20.57 -20.54
N ARG A 142 -7.54 -20.88 -21.07
CA ARG A 142 -7.16 -22.25 -21.43
C ARG A 142 -7.13 -23.18 -20.21
N ALA A 143 -6.57 -22.70 -19.10
CA ALA A 143 -6.56 -23.41 -17.83
C ALA A 143 -7.97 -23.68 -17.29
N GLU A 144 -8.87 -22.67 -17.35
CA GLU A 144 -10.27 -22.81 -16.95
C GLU A 144 -11.00 -23.82 -17.82
N ALA A 145 -10.87 -23.74 -19.15
CA ALA A 145 -11.51 -24.65 -20.09
C ALA A 145 -11.07 -26.10 -19.87
N PHE A 146 -9.76 -26.32 -19.69
CA PHE A 146 -9.20 -27.63 -19.37
C PHE A 146 -9.74 -28.17 -18.04
N LEU A 147 -9.77 -27.34 -16.99
CA LEU A 147 -10.28 -27.74 -15.68
C LEU A 147 -11.77 -28.09 -15.74
N ARG A 148 -12.56 -27.30 -16.46
CA ARG A 148 -13.99 -27.55 -16.69
C ARG A 148 -14.24 -28.88 -17.37
N ALA A 149 -13.42 -29.25 -18.35
CA ALA A 149 -13.56 -30.50 -19.08
C ALA A 149 -13.07 -31.74 -18.31
N THR A 150 -12.00 -31.60 -17.52
CA THR A 150 -11.30 -32.74 -16.90
C THR A 150 -11.61 -32.95 -15.42
N ALA A 151 -11.99 -31.90 -14.69
CA ALA A 151 -12.30 -31.96 -13.26
C ALA A 151 -13.46 -31.03 -12.88
N PRO A 152 -14.71 -31.36 -13.23
CA PRO A 152 -15.87 -30.49 -13.03
C PRO A 152 -16.09 -30.02 -11.58
N ARG A 153 -15.85 -30.89 -10.59
CA ARG A 153 -15.95 -30.54 -9.15
C ARG A 153 -14.91 -29.50 -8.72
N LYS A 154 -13.68 -29.60 -9.24
CA LYS A 154 -12.63 -28.60 -9.00
C LYS A 154 -12.91 -27.29 -9.71
N TYR A 155 -13.46 -27.37 -10.93
CA TYR A 155 -13.92 -26.18 -11.64
C TYR A 155 -15.04 -25.48 -10.87
N GLU A 156 -16.04 -26.20 -10.36
CA GLU A 156 -17.11 -25.63 -9.54
C GLU A 156 -16.56 -24.85 -8.33
N ALA A 157 -15.61 -25.45 -7.61
CA ALA A 157 -14.95 -24.80 -6.47
C ALA A 157 -14.18 -23.53 -6.86
N ALA A 158 -13.51 -23.54 -8.02
CA ALA A 158 -12.65 -22.44 -8.49
C ALA A 158 -13.37 -21.42 -9.39
N ALA A 159 -14.64 -21.66 -9.78
CA ALA A 159 -15.33 -20.89 -10.82
C ALA A 159 -15.39 -19.39 -10.51
N ASN A 160 -15.67 -19.04 -9.24
CA ASN A 160 -15.73 -17.64 -8.83
C ASN A 160 -14.35 -16.96 -8.93
N PHE A 161 -13.27 -17.68 -8.61
CA PHE A 161 -11.91 -17.16 -8.75
C PHE A 161 -11.60 -16.84 -10.22
N PHE A 162 -11.81 -17.79 -11.14
CA PHE A 162 -11.60 -17.54 -12.58
C PHE A 162 -12.41 -16.36 -13.11
N LYS A 163 -13.68 -16.26 -12.70
CA LYS A 163 -14.57 -15.17 -13.08
C LYS A 163 -14.02 -13.81 -12.65
N VAL A 164 -13.63 -13.68 -11.37
CA VAL A 164 -13.10 -12.43 -10.82
C VAL A 164 -11.76 -12.09 -11.44
N THR A 165 -10.83 -13.04 -11.51
CA THR A 165 -9.48 -12.82 -12.04
C THR A 165 -9.50 -12.31 -13.48
N LYS A 166 -10.38 -12.85 -14.34
CA LYS A 166 -10.54 -12.34 -15.72
C LYS A 166 -11.09 -10.93 -15.78
N ALA A 167 -12.00 -10.56 -14.86
CA ALA A 167 -12.56 -9.22 -14.82
C ALA A 167 -11.57 -8.17 -14.32
N ILE A 168 -10.75 -8.51 -13.32
CA ILE A 168 -9.78 -7.56 -12.75
C ILE A 168 -8.48 -7.47 -13.55
N GLY A 169 -8.02 -8.59 -14.14
CA GLY A 169 -6.71 -8.72 -14.77
C GLY A 169 -6.29 -7.58 -15.71
N PRO A 170 -7.15 -7.11 -16.64
CA PRO A 170 -6.82 -6.02 -17.55
C PRO A 170 -6.44 -4.69 -16.87
N TYR A 171 -6.82 -4.50 -15.61
CA TYR A 171 -6.72 -3.23 -14.90
C TYR A 171 -5.61 -3.19 -13.84
N LEU A 172 -4.85 -4.26 -13.64
CA LEU A 172 -3.89 -4.35 -12.52
C LEU A 172 -2.44 -4.14 -12.93
N SER A 173 -2.16 -3.98 -14.22
CA SER A 173 -0.77 -3.98 -14.68
C SER A 173 -0.01 -2.72 -14.28
N THR A 174 1.17 -2.89 -13.68
CA THR A 174 2.12 -1.81 -13.41
C THR A 174 3.20 -1.74 -14.50
N GLU A 175 3.89 -0.60 -14.57
CA GLU A 175 4.91 -0.34 -15.60
C GLU A 175 6.26 -1.01 -15.27
N VAL A 176 6.53 -1.24 -13.99
CA VAL A 176 7.74 -1.91 -13.50
C VAL A 176 7.43 -2.84 -12.33
N ARG A 177 8.28 -3.86 -12.16
CA ARG A 177 8.24 -4.79 -11.04
C ARG A 177 8.50 -4.05 -9.72
N GLY A 178 7.85 -4.50 -8.67
CA GLY A 178 7.98 -4.00 -7.31
C GLY A 178 6.99 -2.91 -6.92
N MET A 179 6.15 -2.49 -7.86
CA MET A 179 5.04 -1.59 -7.60
C MET A 179 3.76 -2.37 -7.32
N ASN A 180 2.88 -1.81 -6.49
CA ASN A 180 1.61 -2.42 -6.14
C ASN A 180 0.42 -1.73 -6.83
N SER A 181 -0.59 -2.51 -7.20
CA SER A 181 -1.84 -2.04 -7.79
C SER A 181 -3.05 -2.27 -6.88
N ALA A 182 -2.85 -2.46 -5.56
CA ALA A 182 -3.90 -2.81 -4.60
C ALA A 182 -5.07 -1.80 -4.58
N ASP A 183 -4.77 -0.51 -4.71
CA ASP A 183 -5.80 0.54 -4.71
C ASP A 183 -6.68 0.46 -5.95
N ARG A 184 -6.03 0.19 -7.08
CA ARG A 184 -6.71 -0.06 -8.33
C ARG A 184 -7.57 -1.32 -8.23
N LEU A 185 -7.04 -2.39 -7.63
CA LEU A 185 -7.80 -3.61 -7.34
C LEU A 185 -9.06 -3.33 -6.52
N ALA A 186 -8.97 -2.54 -5.45
CA ALA A 186 -10.12 -2.18 -4.63
C ALA A 186 -11.21 -1.45 -5.43
N GLY A 187 -10.83 -0.48 -6.27
CA GLY A 187 -11.76 0.24 -7.13
C GLY A 187 -12.45 -0.66 -8.18
N VAL A 188 -11.70 -1.57 -8.81
CA VAL A 188 -12.24 -2.51 -9.80
C VAL A 188 -13.18 -3.53 -9.15
N LEU A 189 -12.82 -4.05 -7.98
CA LEU A 189 -13.69 -4.96 -7.22
C LEU A 189 -14.99 -4.27 -6.81
N ALA A 190 -14.91 -3.04 -6.29
CA ALA A 190 -16.09 -2.24 -5.96
C ALA A 190 -16.99 -2.03 -7.19
N ALA A 191 -16.42 -1.76 -8.37
CA ALA A 191 -17.19 -1.59 -9.61
C ALA A 191 -18.02 -2.85 -9.94
N HIS A 192 -17.53 -4.03 -9.59
CA HIS A 192 -18.19 -5.31 -9.82
C HIS A 192 -18.95 -5.89 -8.62
N ARG A 193 -19.16 -5.13 -7.54
CA ARG A 193 -19.83 -5.63 -6.33
C ARG A 193 -20.99 -4.75 -5.96
N ASP A 194 -22.17 -5.34 -5.73
CA ASP A 194 -23.26 -4.58 -5.09
C ASP A 194 -22.82 -4.06 -3.72
N PRO A 195 -22.96 -2.76 -3.39
CA PRO A 195 -22.37 -2.19 -2.18
C PRO A 195 -22.96 -2.76 -0.88
N VAL A 196 -24.19 -3.28 -0.91
CA VAL A 196 -24.92 -3.72 0.28
C VAL A 196 -24.81 -5.23 0.49
N THR A 197 -24.80 -5.99 -0.59
CA THR A 197 -24.83 -7.46 -0.57
C THR A 197 -23.52 -8.10 -0.96
N PHE A 198 -22.59 -7.35 -1.55
CA PHE A 198 -21.35 -7.83 -2.16
C PHE A 198 -21.54 -8.90 -3.24
N LYS A 199 -22.75 -9.08 -3.77
CA LYS A 199 -22.97 -9.97 -4.91
C LYS A 199 -22.24 -9.44 -6.13
N TRP A 200 -21.65 -10.35 -6.90
CA TRP A 200 -20.91 -10.00 -8.11
C TRP A 200 -21.83 -9.51 -9.23
N LEU A 201 -21.48 -8.39 -9.86
CA LEU A 201 -22.10 -7.82 -11.04
C LEU A 201 -21.26 -8.13 -12.27
N ASN A 202 -21.85 -8.78 -13.29
CA ASN A 202 -21.10 -9.15 -14.50
C ASN A 202 -20.64 -7.93 -15.32
N LYS A 203 -21.31 -6.79 -15.17
CA LYS A 203 -20.91 -5.51 -15.75
C LYS A 203 -20.51 -4.57 -14.61
N PRO A 204 -19.47 -3.75 -14.79
CA PRO A 204 -19.11 -2.76 -13.79
C PRO A 204 -20.24 -1.72 -13.67
N GLN A 205 -20.54 -1.30 -12.45
CA GLN A 205 -21.51 -0.22 -12.14
C GLN A 205 -20.84 1.17 -12.07
N MET A 206 -19.53 1.22 -12.23
CA MET A 206 -18.71 2.43 -12.21
C MET A 206 -17.75 2.42 -13.39
N ASP A 207 -17.38 3.62 -13.85
CA ASP A 207 -16.31 3.73 -14.85
C ASP A 207 -14.96 3.34 -14.23
N ILE A 208 -14.20 2.52 -14.94
CA ILE A 208 -12.87 2.09 -14.54
C ILE A 208 -11.86 2.80 -15.45
N PRO A 209 -11.14 3.83 -14.97
CA PRO A 209 -10.11 4.49 -15.77
C PRO A 209 -9.03 3.50 -16.22
N LEU A 210 -8.39 3.75 -17.35
CA LEU A 210 -7.33 2.85 -17.87
C LEU A 210 -6.00 3.00 -17.14
N ASP A 211 -5.68 4.20 -16.62
CA ASP A 211 -4.37 4.51 -16.04
C ASP A 211 -4.15 3.84 -14.68
N VAL A 212 -3.15 2.99 -14.53
CA VAL A 212 -2.84 2.34 -13.25
C VAL A 212 -1.82 3.17 -12.48
N ILE A 213 -2.28 3.88 -11.46
CA ILE A 213 -1.39 4.61 -10.54
C ILE A 213 -0.85 3.63 -9.49
N PRO A 214 0.48 3.50 -9.36
CA PRO A 214 1.08 2.58 -8.42
C PRO A 214 1.03 3.14 -7.00
N THR A 215 1.18 2.24 -6.03
CA THR A 215 1.53 2.61 -4.66
C THR A 215 2.58 1.64 -4.13
N ASP A 216 3.40 2.11 -3.20
CA ASP A 216 4.19 1.26 -2.32
C ASP A 216 3.30 0.65 -1.22
N VAL A 217 3.82 -0.29 -0.44
CA VAL A 217 3.09 -0.94 0.65
C VAL A 217 3.60 -0.43 2.00
N PRO A 218 2.81 0.34 2.78
CA PRO A 218 3.23 0.81 4.09
C PRO A 218 3.53 -0.35 5.05
N ALA A 219 4.55 -0.17 5.88
CA ALA A 219 4.87 -1.15 6.90
C ALA A 219 3.78 -1.23 7.98
N TRP A 220 3.34 -2.44 8.31
CA TRP A 220 2.22 -2.68 9.23
C TRP A 220 2.50 -2.30 10.67
N TRP A 221 3.76 -2.41 11.12
CA TRP A 221 4.14 -2.03 12.49
C TRP A 221 3.94 -0.54 12.77
N LEU A 222 3.74 0.29 11.73
CA LEU A 222 3.42 1.71 11.85
C LEU A 222 1.95 1.94 12.23
N LEU A 223 1.05 1.00 11.95
CA LEU A 223 -0.40 1.20 12.08
C LEU A 223 -0.82 1.55 13.51
N LYS A 224 -0.14 1.01 14.53
CA LYS A 224 -0.44 1.26 15.94
C LYS A 224 -0.31 2.73 16.37
N LYS A 225 0.39 3.56 15.60
CA LYS A 225 0.51 5.01 15.85
C LYS A 225 -0.51 5.82 15.04
N LYS A 226 -1.11 5.24 14.00
CA LYS A 226 -1.90 5.97 13.01
C LYS A 226 -3.38 6.04 13.39
N ASN A 227 -4.00 7.18 13.09
CA ASN A 227 -5.45 7.42 13.21
C ASN A 227 -6.21 7.14 11.91
N ALA A 228 -5.50 6.82 10.82
CA ALA A 228 -6.09 6.46 9.53
C ALA A 228 -5.19 5.56 8.69
N MET A 229 -5.80 4.81 7.79
CA MET A 229 -5.10 3.93 6.85
C MET A 229 -4.73 4.64 5.54
N PHE A 230 -3.81 4.00 4.81
CA PHE A 230 -3.31 4.42 3.49
C PHE A 230 -2.40 5.66 3.51
N TYR A 231 -1.71 5.94 2.40
CA TYR A 231 -0.75 7.05 2.31
C TYR A 231 -1.41 8.43 2.33
N ASN A 232 -2.61 8.56 1.76
CA ASN A 232 -3.38 9.81 1.75
C ASN A 232 -4.32 9.96 2.96
N GLY A 233 -4.31 8.99 3.90
CA GLY A 233 -5.12 9.01 5.11
C GLY A 233 -6.63 8.94 4.91
N PHE A 234 -7.12 8.66 3.71
CA PHE A 234 -8.57 8.73 3.46
C PHE A 234 -9.38 7.64 4.19
N GLY A 235 -8.76 6.54 4.62
CA GLY A 235 -9.44 5.46 5.35
C GLY A 235 -9.64 5.80 6.82
N ARG A 236 -10.86 6.22 7.19
CA ARG A 236 -11.25 6.64 8.55
C ARG A 236 -12.19 5.63 9.21
N GLY A 237 -12.17 5.57 10.54
CA GLY A 237 -13.01 4.66 11.32
C GLY A 237 -12.30 3.33 11.59
N ASP A 238 -13.04 2.24 11.62
CA ASP A 238 -12.52 0.93 12.02
C ASP A 238 -11.52 0.35 11.00
N PHE A 239 -10.28 0.13 11.43
CA PHE A 239 -9.23 -0.44 10.59
C PHE A 239 -9.53 -1.88 10.18
N GLY A 240 -10.24 -2.64 11.02
CA GLY A 240 -10.66 -3.99 10.69
C GLY A 240 -11.51 -4.06 9.41
N LYS A 241 -12.37 -3.06 9.15
CA LYS A 241 -13.14 -2.99 7.90
C LYS A 241 -12.26 -2.80 6.66
N PHE A 242 -11.16 -2.06 6.77
CA PHE A 242 -10.24 -1.86 5.65
C PHE A 242 -9.37 -3.10 5.38
N LEU A 243 -9.02 -3.88 6.41
CA LEU A 243 -8.35 -5.18 6.24
C LEU A 243 -9.19 -6.16 5.40
N MET A 244 -10.52 -6.02 5.46
CA MET A 244 -11.47 -6.82 4.69
C MET A 244 -11.57 -6.43 3.21
N ALA A 245 -10.88 -5.39 2.71
CA ALA A 245 -10.97 -5.02 1.30
C ALA A 245 -10.58 -6.19 0.36
N SER A 246 -9.61 -7.01 0.78
CA SER A 246 -9.20 -8.23 0.06
C SER A 246 -10.29 -9.30 -0.01
N ASN A 247 -11.21 -9.37 0.97
CA ASN A 247 -12.33 -10.31 0.97
C ASN A 247 -13.23 -10.13 -0.27
N LEU A 248 -13.37 -8.89 -0.78
CA LEU A 248 -14.15 -8.59 -1.97
C LEU A 248 -13.72 -9.34 -3.23
N LEU A 249 -12.48 -9.85 -3.27
CA LEU A 249 -11.97 -10.67 -4.36
C LEU A 249 -12.97 -11.77 -4.70
N THR A 250 -13.21 -12.69 -3.77
CA THR A 250 -13.99 -13.90 -4.06
C THR A 250 -15.16 -14.14 -3.11
N VAL A 251 -15.49 -13.17 -2.26
CA VAL A 251 -16.67 -13.26 -1.39
C VAL A 251 -17.92 -13.58 -2.21
N ASN A 252 -18.80 -14.43 -1.68
CA ASN A 252 -20.11 -14.67 -2.27
C ASN A 252 -21.07 -13.52 -1.96
N ASP A 253 -21.23 -13.20 -0.67
CA ASP A 253 -22.08 -12.13 -0.17
C ASP A 253 -21.64 -11.67 1.24
N THR A 254 -22.38 -10.72 1.82
CA THR A 254 -22.06 -10.19 3.15
C THR A 254 -22.23 -11.17 4.32
N ALA A 255 -22.89 -12.32 4.16
CA ALA A 255 -22.94 -13.32 5.21
C ALA A 255 -21.55 -13.96 5.42
N GLU A 256 -20.85 -14.24 4.32
CA GLU A 256 -19.45 -14.67 4.35
C GLU A 256 -18.55 -13.57 4.94
N SER A 257 -18.73 -12.31 4.52
CA SER A 257 -17.95 -11.20 5.07
C SER A 257 -18.12 -11.05 6.58
N ARG A 258 -19.31 -11.29 7.14
CA ARG A 258 -19.51 -11.24 8.61
C ARG A 258 -18.70 -12.30 9.36
N GLN A 259 -18.50 -13.48 8.77
CA GLN A 259 -17.64 -14.51 9.37
C GLN A 259 -16.19 -14.03 9.41
N VAL A 260 -15.68 -13.50 8.30
CA VAL A 260 -14.32 -12.96 8.19
C VAL A 260 -14.14 -11.76 9.13
N ASP A 261 -15.12 -10.85 9.19
CA ASP A 261 -15.11 -9.66 10.06
C ASP A 261 -14.96 -10.01 11.55
N GLY A 262 -15.52 -11.14 11.97
CA GLY A 262 -15.42 -11.64 13.34
C GLY A 262 -13.97 -11.92 13.78
N HIS A 263 -13.05 -12.16 12.84
CA HIS A 263 -11.63 -12.38 13.11
C HIS A 263 -10.78 -11.11 13.03
N MET A 264 -11.32 -9.99 12.56
CA MET A 264 -10.56 -8.76 12.36
C MET A 264 -10.02 -8.13 13.66
N PRO A 265 -10.71 -8.20 14.83
CA PRO A 265 -10.13 -7.72 16.08
C PRO A 265 -8.84 -8.47 16.47
N ASP A 266 -8.82 -9.79 16.29
CA ASP A 266 -7.62 -10.62 16.55
C ASP A 266 -6.50 -10.28 15.57
N MET A 267 -6.82 -10.15 14.27
CA MET A 267 -5.85 -9.76 13.24
C MET A 267 -5.26 -8.37 13.51
N LEU A 268 -6.09 -7.40 13.92
CA LEU A 268 -5.64 -6.06 14.27
C LEU A 268 -4.74 -6.07 15.52
N ALA A 269 -5.07 -6.89 16.53
CA ALA A 269 -4.22 -7.09 17.69
C ALA A 269 -2.84 -7.66 17.30
N TYR A 270 -2.79 -8.61 16.37
CA TYR A 270 -1.51 -9.11 15.83
C TYR A 270 -0.72 -7.99 15.13
N ILE A 271 -1.35 -7.22 14.23
CA ILE A 271 -0.70 -6.12 13.52
C ILE A 271 -0.13 -5.09 14.51
N TYR A 272 -0.87 -4.73 15.57
CA TYR A 272 -0.41 -3.82 16.61
C TYR A 272 0.73 -4.38 17.46
N SER A 273 0.88 -5.70 17.54
CA SER A 273 2.00 -6.34 18.23
C SER A 273 3.31 -6.28 17.44
N LEU A 274 3.26 -5.98 16.14
CA LEU A 274 4.45 -5.94 15.29
C LEU A 274 5.41 -4.81 15.71
N THR A 275 6.68 -5.12 15.61
CA THR A 275 7.79 -4.20 15.85
C THR A 275 8.72 -4.20 14.64
N ALA A 276 9.29 -3.04 14.36
CA ALA A 276 10.23 -2.91 13.28
C ALA A 276 11.55 -3.65 13.59
N PRO A 277 12.22 -4.26 12.59
CA PRO A 277 13.56 -4.80 12.77
C PRO A 277 14.55 -3.68 13.12
N LYS A 278 15.49 -3.96 14.04
CA LYS A 278 16.59 -3.03 14.33
C LYS A 278 17.59 -3.01 13.18
N TYR A 279 18.17 -1.84 12.93
CA TYR A 279 19.27 -1.70 11.99
C TYR A 279 20.46 -2.59 12.43
N PRO A 280 21.04 -3.41 11.52
CA PRO A 280 21.97 -4.46 11.91
C PRO A 280 23.45 -4.05 11.88
N LYS A 281 23.80 -2.85 11.41
CA LYS A 281 25.19 -2.37 11.37
C LYS A 281 25.49 -1.45 12.55
N ILE A 282 26.77 -1.15 12.74
CA ILE A 282 27.24 -0.22 13.76
C ILE A 282 26.67 1.17 13.45
N ILE A 283 26.25 1.87 14.51
CA ILE A 283 25.79 3.25 14.49
C ILE A 283 26.75 4.05 15.37
N SER A 284 27.22 5.20 14.89
CA SER A 284 27.97 6.17 15.69
C SER A 284 27.03 6.89 16.66
N PRO A 285 27.21 6.73 17.99
CA PRO A 285 26.35 7.39 18.97
C PRO A 285 26.42 8.90 18.90
N GLU A 286 27.61 9.46 18.65
CA GLU A 286 27.85 10.90 18.59
C GLU A 286 27.11 11.51 17.38
N LEU A 287 27.31 10.93 16.20
CA LEU A 287 26.70 11.41 14.97
C LEU A 287 25.17 11.21 14.97
N ALA A 288 24.68 10.09 15.54
CA ALA A 288 23.24 9.89 15.73
C ALA A 288 22.62 10.91 16.71
N GLN A 289 23.36 11.35 17.72
CA GLN A 289 22.89 12.37 18.66
C GLN A 289 22.84 13.77 18.01
N GLU A 290 23.79 14.09 17.13
CA GLU A 290 23.73 15.30 16.28
C GLU A 290 22.54 15.24 15.33
N GLY A 291 22.36 14.10 14.65
CA GLY A 291 21.24 13.85 13.76
C GLY A 291 19.88 13.93 14.44
N LYS A 292 19.80 13.50 15.71
CA LYS A 292 18.59 13.62 16.53
C LYS A 292 18.18 15.08 16.71
N ALA A 293 19.13 15.96 17.02
CA ALA A 293 18.85 17.39 17.20
C ALA A 293 18.32 18.02 15.89
N LEU A 294 18.94 17.67 14.75
CA LEU A 294 18.47 18.08 13.43
C LEU A 294 17.07 17.55 13.12
N PHE A 295 16.79 16.30 13.46
CA PHE A 295 15.49 15.68 13.27
C PHE A 295 14.39 16.37 14.09
N GLU A 296 14.64 16.63 15.37
CA GLU A 296 13.70 17.30 16.26
C GLU A 296 13.37 18.72 15.77
N GLN A 297 14.37 19.42 15.21
CA GLN A 297 14.20 20.75 14.67
C GLN A 297 13.44 20.76 13.32
N ASN A 298 13.73 19.82 12.42
CA ASN A 298 13.33 19.92 11.02
C ASN A 298 12.26 18.90 10.57
N CYS A 299 12.11 17.78 11.29
CA CYS A 299 11.33 16.63 10.82
C CYS A 299 10.19 16.25 11.77
N ALA A 300 10.41 16.38 13.08
CA ALA A 300 9.51 15.87 14.12
C ALA A 300 8.10 16.49 14.07
N HIS A 301 7.96 17.72 13.57
CA HIS A 301 6.65 18.38 13.41
C HIS A 301 5.68 17.56 12.56
N CYS A 302 6.17 16.87 11.53
CA CYS A 302 5.35 16.04 10.65
C CYS A 302 5.44 14.55 11.00
N HIS A 303 6.64 14.07 11.35
CA HIS A 303 6.92 12.64 11.53
C HIS A 303 6.81 12.16 12.99
N GLY A 304 6.56 13.05 13.94
CA GLY A 304 6.49 12.74 15.37
C GLY A 304 7.85 12.70 16.05
N THR A 305 7.81 12.49 17.36
CA THR A 305 8.98 12.34 18.24
C THR A 305 9.21 10.86 18.58
N TYR A 306 10.44 10.51 18.90
CA TYR A 306 10.88 9.14 19.19
C TYR A 306 11.63 9.10 20.52
N GLY A 307 11.62 7.94 21.19
CA GLY A 307 12.26 7.76 22.49
C GLY A 307 11.28 7.25 23.55
N PRO A 308 11.51 7.58 24.84
CA PRO A 308 10.69 7.10 25.96
C PRO A 308 9.24 7.57 25.93
N GLU A 309 9.01 8.79 25.45
CA GLU A 309 7.68 9.40 25.33
C GLU A 309 7.42 9.77 23.85
N PRO A 310 7.20 8.77 22.98
CA PRO A 310 6.98 9.02 21.56
C PRO A 310 5.60 9.64 21.34
N ASP A 311 5.52 10.65 20.49
CA ASP A 311 4.27 11.24 20.02
C ASP A 311 4.22 11.27 18.49
N TYR A 312 3.07 10.95 17.91
CA TYR A 312 2.89 10.99 16.47
C TYR A 312 1.66 11.85 16.11
N PRO A 313 1.87 12.97 15.39
CA PRO A 313 0.87 14.03 15.34
C PRO A 313 -0.31 13.73 14.41
N ASN A 314 -0.25 12.64 13.63
CA ASN A 314 -1.35 12.23 12.74
C ASN A 314 -1.81 13.35 11.79
N LEU A 315 -0.87 13.97 11.08
CA LEU A 315 -1.13 15.08 10.17
C LEU A 315 -1.25 14.61 8.72
N LEU A 316 -2.22 15.18 8.01
CA LEU A 316 -2.28 15.22 6.56
C LEU A 316 -1.55 16.45 6.05
N ILE A 317 -0.52 16.26 5.23
CA ILE A 317 0.26 17.32 4.62
C ILE A 317 -0.31 17.61 3.23
N PRO A 318 -0.79 18.84 2.96
CA PRO A 318 -1.31 19.24 1.66
C PRO A 318 -0.29 19.09 0.54
N ILE A 319 -0.78 18.77 -0.66
CA ILE A 319 0.07 18.60 -1.84
C ILE A 319 0.86 19.87 -2.20
N SER A 320 0.33 21.06 -1.88
CA SER A 320 1.01 22.35 -2.07
C SER A 320 2.25 22.49 -1.19
N SER A 321 2.26 21.86 -0.01
CA SER A 321 3.41 21.87 0.91
C SER A 321 4.37 20.72 0.60
N ILE A 322 3.89 19.47 0.58
CA ILE A 322 4.76 18.29 0.41
C ILE A 322 5.25 18.13 -1.04
N GLN A 323 4.48 18.60 -2.02
CA GLN A 323 4.83 18.65 -3.44
C GLN A 323 5.25 17.30 -4.05
N THR A 324 4.91 16.16 -3.43
CA THR A 324 5.18 14.84 -4.00
C THR A 324 4.22 14.51 -5.13
N ASP A 325 4.42 13.37 -5.80
CA ASP A 325 3.54 12.97 -6.91
C ASP A 325 2.06 12.99 -6.49
N SER A 326 1.22 13.72 -7.25
CA SER A 326 -0.17 13.96 -6.86
C SER A 326 -1.16 12.96 -7.46
N PHE A 327 -0.72 12.04 -8.32
CA PHE A 327 -1.63 11.13 -9.01
C PHE A 327 -2.31 10.16 -8.05
N LEU A 328 -1.62 9.67 -7.00
CA LEU A 328 -2.23 8.73 -6.06
C LEU A 328 -3.40 9.38 -5.30
N CYS A 329 -3.22 10.58 -4.74
CA CYS A 329 -4.30 11.27 -4.03
C CYS A 329 -5.41 11.80 -4.95
N LYS A 330 -5.15 12.05 -6.24
CA LYS A 330 -6.15 12.55 -7.21
C LYS A 330 -6.87 11.49 -8.02
N SER A 331 -6.33 10.28 -8.13
CA SER A 331 -6.88 9.20 -8.97
C SER A 331 -7.90 8.33 -8.20
N ASN A 332 -7.58 7.06 -7.94
CA ASN A 332 -8.50 6.07 -7.37
C ASN A 332 -9.09 6.53 -6.04
N TYR A 333 -8.29 7.16 -5.19
CA TYR A 333 -8.72 7.55 -3.84
C TYR A 333 -9.56 8.82 -3.76
N SER A 334 -9.62 9.59 -4.84
CA SER A 334 -10.52 10.74 -4.97
C SER A 334 -11.58 10.52 -6.06
N ASN A 335 -11.71 9.29 -6.59
CA ASN A 335 -12.75 8.97 -7.55
C ASN A 335 -14.12 9.03 -6.86
N PRO A 336 -15.01 9.96 -7.24
CA PRO A 336 -16.28 10.14 -6.56
C PRO A 336 -17.19 8.91 -6.62
N GLN A 337 -17.12 8.12 -7.70
CA GLN A 337 -17.92 6.90 -7.84
C GLN A 337 -17.50 5.87 -6.79
N PHE A 338 -16.19 5.64 -6.65
CA PHE A 338 -15.65 4.69 -5.67
C PHE A 338 -15.91 5.13 -4.22
N VAL A 339 -15.68 6.41 -3.92
CA VAL A 339 -15.93 6.99 -2.59
C VAL A 339 -17.41 6.87 -2.23
N ASN A 340 -18.31 7.18 -3.17
CA ASN A 340 -19.75 7.03 -2.97
C ASN A 340 -20.16 5.57 -2.79
N TRP A 341 -19.60 4.65 -3.59
CA TRP A 341 -19.84 3.21 -3.43
C TRP A 341 -19.45 2.75 -2.03
N PHE A 342 -18.23 3.07 -1.59
CA PHE A 342 -17.74 2.63 -0.28
C PHE A 342 -18.58 3.23 0.84
N ASN A 343 -18.87 4.53 0.80
CA ASN A 343 -19.58 5.20 1.88
C ASN A 343 -21.06 4.77 2.02
N ASN A 344 -21.63 4.18 0.97
CA ASN A 344 -22.96 3.56 1.01
C ASN A 344 -22.94 2.03 1.17
N SER A 345 -21.76 1.44 1.33
CA SER A 345 -21.59 -0.01 1.39
C SER A 345 -21.79 -0.60 2.79
N TRP A 346 -21.69 -1.93 2.86
CA TRP A 346 -21.63 -2.69 4.10
C TRP A 346 -20.49 -2.24 5.05
N PHE A 347 -19.38 -1.70 4.54
CA PHE A 347 -18.25 -1.24 5.36
C PHE A 347 -18.61 -0.09 6.32
N THR A 348 -19.66 0.68 6.02
CA THR A 348 -20.09 1.84 6.83
C THR A 348 -21.21 1.51 7.80
N LYS A 349 -21.54 0.22 7.98
CA LYS A 349 -22.64 -0.26 8.82
C LYS A 349 -22.13 -0.97 10.08
N GLY A 350 -23.02 -1.09 11.06
CA GLY A 350 -22.74 -1.72 12.36
C GLY A 350 -22.08 -0.76 13.34
N ASP A 351 -21.63 -1.29 14.48
CA ASP A 351 -21.19 -0.49 15.63
C ASP A 351 -19.79 0.12 15.46
N HIS A 352 -19.03 -0.34 14.46
CA HIS A 352 -17.67 0.13 14.15
C HIS A 352 -17.56 0.41 12.65
N PRO A 353 -18.15 1.52 12.16
CA PRO A 353 -18.16 1.83 10.74
C PRO A 353 -16.81 2.37 10.27
N ALA A 354 -16.44 2.03 9.05
CA ALA A 354 -15.40 2.73 8.29
C ALA A 354 -16.03 3.73 7.33
N ARG A 355 -15.23 4.67 6.83
CA ARG A 355 -15.61 5.61 5.75
C ARG A 355 -14.38 6.10 5.01
N LEU A 356 -14.57 6.49 3.75
CA LEU A 356 -13.56 7.17 2.96
C LEU A 356 -13.78 8.68 3.03
N GLU A 357 -12.72 9.40 3.41
CA GLU A 357 -12.63 10.86 3.42
C GLU A 357 -11.43 11.31 2.58
N PRO A 358 -11.62 11.54 1.26
CA PRO A 358 -10.53 11.96 0.39
C PRO A 358 -9.85 13.25 0.85
N PHE A 359 -8.54 13.33 0.64
CA PHE A 359 -7.74 14.51 0.93
C PHE A 359 -6.69 14.72 -0.18
N ASN A 360 -6.45 15.98 -0.54
CA ASN A 360 -5.46 16.36 -1.56
C ASN A 360 -4.07 16.49 -0.94
N GLY A 361 -3.52 15.35 -0.50
CA GLY A 361 -2.22 15.30 0.17
C GLY A 361 -1.94 13.94 0.77
N TYR A 362 -0.90 13.87 1.60
CA TYR A 362 -0.41 12.62 2.19
C TYR A 362 -0.11 12.74 3.67
N ILE A 363 -0.28 11.64 4.39
CA ILE A 363 0.22 11.49 5.75
C ILE A 363 1.75 11.44 5.71
N ALA A 364 2.41 12.20 6.58
CA ALA A 364 3.81 11.97 6.92
C ALA A 364 3.90 10.73 7.83
N PRO A 365 4.38 9.56 7.38
CA PRO A 365 4.30 8.33 8.17
C PRO A 365 5.25 8.36 9.38
N PRO A 366 4.97 7.59 10.45
CA PRO A 366 6.01 7.29 11.43
C PRO A 366 7.18 6.57 10.74
N LEU A 367 8.39 6.76 11.26
CA LEU A 367 9.64 6.34 10.64
C LEU A 367 10.29 5.13 11.35
N ASP A 368 9.55 4.43 12.22
CA ASP A 368 10.03 3.21 12.86
C ASP A 368 10.44 2.18 11.79
N GLY A 369 11.69 1.71 11.83
CA GLY A 369 12.25 0.79 10.84
C GLY A 369 12.39 1.35 9.43
N ILE A 370 12.43 2.67 9.27
CA ILE A 370 12.58 3.33 7.96
C ILE A 370 13.76 2.76 7.16
N TRP A 371 14.77 2.23 7.85
CA TRP A 371 15.99 1.73 7.22
C TRP A 371 15.77 0.56 6.24
N ILE A 372 14.70 -0.23 6.43
CA ILE A 372 14.43 -1.44 5.62
C ILE A 372 13.23 -1.26 4.67
N THR A 373 12.55 -0.12 4.70
CA THR A 373 11.32 0.12 3.91
C THR A 373 11.59 0.86 2.61
N ALA A 374 12.79 0.75 2.05
CA ALA A 374 13.07 1.26 0.71
C ALA A 374 12.28 0.47 -0.35
N PRO A 375 11.95 1.06 -1.50
CA PRO A 375 12.15 2.46 -1.87
C PRO A 375 11.18 3.41 -1.14
N TYR A 376 11.46 4.71 -1.19
CA TYR A 376 10.75 5.72 -0.40
C TYR A 376 9.70 6.51 -1.20
N LEU A 377 8.84 7.21 -0.46
CA LEU A 377 7.59 7.85 -0.89
C LEU A 377 6.46 6.84 -1.18
N HIS A 378 5.24 7.37 -1.32
CA HIS A 378 4.02 6.57 -1.51
C HIS A 378 4.00 5.72 -2.79
N ASN A 379 4.92 5.97 -3.71
CA ASN A 379 5.04 5.31 -5.01
C ASN A 379 6.40 4.61 -5.22
N GLY A 380 7.22 4.51 -4.17
CA GLY A 380 8.50 3.79 -4.23
C GLY A 380 9.49 4.35 -5.27
N SER A 381 9.46 5.66 -5.54
CA SER A 381 10.23 6.28 -6.63
C SER A 381 11.69 6.60 -6.28
N ILE A 382 12.03 6.68 -4.99
CA ILE A 382 13.37 7.06 -4.53
C ILE A 382 14.06 5.84 -3.88
N PRO A 383 15.20 5.35 -4.41
CA PRO A 383 15.76 4.06 -3.99
C PRO A 383 16.47 4.04 -2.63
N THR A 384 16.90 5.20 -2.10
CA THR A 384 17.76 5.33 -0.91
C THR A 384 17.37 6.57 -0.08
N LEU A 385 17.48 6.54 1.26
CA LEU A 385 17.21 7.72 2.10
C LEU A 385 18.16 8.86 1.79
N ASP A 386 19.42 8.56 1.47
CA ASP A 386 20.39 9.56 0.99
C ASP A 386 19.82 10.44 -0.15
N ALA A 387 19.25 9.78 -1.17
CA ALA A 387 18.57 10.46 -2.28
C ALA A 387 17.20 11.07 -1.91
N LEU A 388 16.53 10.59 -0.86
CA LEU A 388 15.33 11.25 -0.35
C LEU A 388 15.70 12.59 0.29
N LEU A 389 16.77 12.58 1.10
CA LEU A 389 17.27 13.73 1.83
C LEU A 389 17.96 14.76 0.92
N ASN A 390 18.49 14.35 -0.22
CA ASN A 390 19.09 15.25 -1.21
C ASN A 390 18.47 15.04 -2.61
N SER A 391 17.60 15.95 -3.02
CA SER A 391 16.86 15.83 -4.27
C SER A 391 17.75 15.79 -5.53
N ALA A 392 18.95 16.38 -5.48
CA ALA A 392 19.90 16.36 -6.60
C ALA A 392 20.46 14.96 -6.89
N LEU A 393 20.38 14.02 -5.94
CA LEU A 393 20.88 12.66 -6.13
C LEU A 393 19.86 11.72 -6.77
N ARG A 394 18.58 12.10 -6.80
CA ARG A 394 17.45 11.26 -7.23
C ARG A 394 17.59 10.83 -8.69
N PRO A 395 17.57 9.52 -9.00
CA PRO A 395 17.65 9.06 -10.37
C PRO A 395 16.32 9.25 -11.12
N ALA A 396 16.38 9.76 -12.36
CA ALA A 396 15.20 9.83 -13.23
C ALA A 396 14.82 8.46 -13.81
N HIS A 397 15.82 7.61 -14.06
CA HIS A 397 15.64 6.23 -14.50
C HIS A 397 16.58 5.31 -13.73
N TRP A 398 16.05 4.25 -13.13
CA TRP A 398 16.86 3.33 -12.35
C TRP A 398 16.31 1.89 -12.35
N SER A 399 17.20 0.93 -12.09
CA SER A 399 16.81 -0.46 -11.84
C SER A 399 17.62 -1.06 -10.70
N ARG A 400 17.15 -2.18 -10.16
CA ARG A 400 17.84 -2.99 -9.15
C ARG A 400 17.80 -4.45 -9.54
N ASN A 401 18.66 -5.26 -8.92
CA ASN A 401 18.66 -6.70 -9.14
C ASN A 401 17.56 -7.36 -8.29
N PHE A 402 16.57 -7.97 -8.93
CA PHE A 402 15.50 -8.71 -8.24
C PHE A 402 15.82 -10.19 -8.02
N GLU A 403 16.85 -10.72 -8.66
CA GLU A 403 17.31 -12.10 -8.49
C GLU A 403 18.29 -12.22 -7.30
N ASN A 404 19.13 -11.20 -7.14
CA ASN A 404 20.03 -11.04 -6.01
C ASN A 404 19.90 -9.61 -5.45
N PRO A 405 18.83 -9.34 -4.67
CA PRO A 405 18.59 -8.02 -4.12
C PRO A 405 19.59 -7.68 -3.02
N GLU A 406 20.20 -6.50 -3.10
CA GLU A 406 21.19 -6.02 -2.13
C GLU A 406 20.80 -4.66 -1.56
N LEU A 407 20.89 -4.53 -0.23
CA LEU A 407 20.76 -3.24 0.44
C LEU A 407 22.10 -2.49 0.43
N ASP A 408 22.00 -1.18 0.25
CA ASP A 408 23.03 -0.22 0.61
C ASP A 408 22.75 0.24 2.05
N TYR A 409 23.55 -0.25 3.00
CA TYR A 409 23.39 0.11 4.42
C TYR A 409 23.94 1.51 4.73
N GLU A 410 24.86 2.03 3.92
CA GLU A 410 25.42 3.38 4.12
C GLU A 410 24.41 4.43 3.67
N LYS A 411 23.82 4.26 2.48
CA LYS A 411 22.80 5.17 1.91
C LYS A 411 21.37 4.85 2.32
N ILE A 412 21.19 3.73 3.00
CA ILE A 412 19.93 3.18 3.49
C ILE A 412 18.90 3.02 2.37
N GLY A 413 18.99 1.90 1.66
CA GLY A 413 17.98 1.48 0.70
C GLY A 413 18.52 0.44 -0.28
N TRP A 414 18.04 0.45 -1.52
CA TRP A 414 18.47 -0.53 -2.52
C TRP A 414 19.74 -0.09 -3.22
N LYS A 415 20.69 -1.01 -3.43
CA LYS A 415 21.70 -0.81 -4.48
C LYS A 415 20.97 -0.77 -5.83
N TYR A 416 21.30 0.23 -6.63
CA TYR A 416 20.63 0.49 -7.91
C TYR A 416 21.60 0.95 -8.99
N LYS A 417 21.19 0.80 -10.25
CA LYS A 417 21.89 1.31 -11.43
C LYS A 417 21.07 2.47 -12.03
N LYS A 418 21.72 3.61 -12.28
CA LYS A 418 21.15 4.72 -13.06
C LYS A 418 21.18 4.38 -14.55
N HIS A 419 20.15 4.82 -15.27
CA HIS A 419 20.07 4.64 -16.71
C HIS A 419 19.85 6.00 -17.42
N PRO A 420 20.39 6.19 -18.62
CA PRO A 420 20.25 7.47 -19.35
C PRO A 420 18.86 7.66 -19.94
N ARG A 421 18.09 6.59 -20.13
CA ARG A 421 16.77 6.59 -20.79
C ARG A 421 15.84 5.56 -20.17
N ALA A 422 14.55 5.72 -20.42
CA ALA A 422 13.53 4.74 -20.07
C ALA A 422 13.60 3.49 -20.99
N GLU A 423 13.51 2.30 -20.40
CA GLU A 423 13.40 1.01 -21.10
C GLU A 423 12.49 0.06 -20.29
N ILE A 424 12.08 -1.06 -20.89
CA ILE A 424 11.23 -2.06 -20.22
C ILE A 424 11.96 -2.60 -18.98
N GLY A 425 11.27 -2.62 -17.85
CA GLY A 425 11.84 -3.11 -16.58
C GLY A 425 12.72 -2.08 -15.85
N ILE A 426 12.87 -0.87 -16.38
CA ILE A 426 13.52 0.26 -15.71
C ILE A 426 12.44 1.17 -15.13
N PHE A 427 12.60 1.54 -13.86
CA PHE A 427 11.75 2.54 -13.21
C PHE A 427 11.92 3.89 -13.91
N ASN A 428 10.83 4.51 -14.34
CA ASN A 428 10.83 5.80 -15.04
C ASN A 428 10.04 6.83 -14.23
N THR A 429 10.68 7.88 -13.75
CA THR A 429 10.02 8.88 -12.90
C THR A 429 9.25 9.94 -13.68
N ASN A 430 9.30 9.90 -15.02
CA ASN A 430 8.67 10.89 -15.90
C ASN A 430 7.26 10.50 -16.34
N ILE A 431 6.73 9.37 -15.87
CA ILE A 431 5.38 8.90 -16.20
C ILE A 431 4.39 9.15 -15.04
N PRO A 432 3.09 9.29 -15.34
CA PRO A 432 2.05 9.55 -14.33
C PRO A 432 2.10 8.60 -13.13
N GLY A 433 2.21 9.14 -11.92
CA GLY A 433 2.22 8.35 -10.67
C GLY A 433 3.57 7.82 -10.22
N TYR A 434 4.62 7.94 -11.04
CA TYR A 434 5.97 7.45 -10.74
C TYR A 434 6.95 8.58 -10.40
N GLY A 435 6.46 9.81 -10.24
CA GLY A 435 7.29 10.98 -9.95
C GLY A 435 8.13 10.84 -8.67
N ASN A 436 9.38 11.28 -8.74
CA ASN A 436 10.33 11.34 -7.62
C ASN A 436 10.54 12.76 -7.06
N TYR A 437 9.62 13.67 -7.38
CA TYR A 437 9.64 15.07 -6.94
C TYR A 437 8.96 15.24 -5.57
N GLY A 438 9.14 16.40 -4.96
CA GLY A 438 8.59 16.76 -3.66
C GLY A 438 9.45 16.39 -2.47
N HIS A 439 8.97 16.73 -1.27
CA HIS A 439 9.67 16.51 0.00
C HIS A 439 11.10 17.10 -0.04
N TYR A 440 11.21 18.39 -0.35
CA TYR A 440 12.47 19.12 -0.52
C TYR A 440 13.01 19.72 0.79
N PHE A 441 12.37 19.44 1.93
CA PHE A 441 12.63 20.09 3.22
C PHE A 441 14.08 19.95 3.72
N SER A 442 14.80 18.93 3.26
CA SER A 442 16.20 18.66 3.62
C SER A 442 17.22 19.18 2.59
N ASP A 443 16.79 19.77 1.47
CA ASP A 443 17.71 20.28 0.44
C ASP A 443 18.51 21.50 0.93
N SER A 444 18.02 22.20 1.96
CA SER A 444 18.76 23.30 2.61
C SER A 444 19.85 22.81 3.59
N LEU A 445 19.85 21.53 3.96
CA LEU A 445 20.84 20.96 4.87
C LEU A 445 22.17 20.72 4.15
N THR A 446 23.28 20.90 4.88
CA THR A 446 24.62 20.54 4.37
C THR A 446 24.77 19.03 4.20
N ASN A 447 25.88 18.61 3.60
CA ASN A 447 26.14 17.18 3.46
C ASN A 447 26.35 16.52 4.84
N GLU A 448 27.09 17.19 5.73
CA GLU A 448 27.38 16.73 7.09
C GLU A 448 26.10 16.63 7.93
N GLU A 449 25.21 17.62 7.83
CA GLU A 449 23.90 17.59 8.49
C GLU A 449 23.04 16.42 7.97
N ARG A 450 23.06 16.15 6.66
CA ARG A 450 22.34 15.01 6.08
C ARG A 450 22.92 13.67 6.50
N GLU A 451 24.24 13.56 6.60
CA GLU A 451 24.93 12.37 7.12
C GLU A 451 24.57 12.12 8.59
N ALA A 452 24.57 13.16 9.43
CA ALA A 452 24.13 13.08 10.82
C ALA A 452 22.67 12.63 10.93
N LEU A 453 21.78 13.27 10.16
CA LEU A 453 20.36 12.91 10.10
C LEU A 453 20.16 11.45 9.67
N LEU A 454 20.89 11.00 8.64
CA LEU A 454 20.85 9.63 8.16
C LEU A 454 21.30 8.64 9.24
N GLU A 455 22.34 8.98 10.02
CA GLU A 455 22.81 8.18 11.15
C GLU A 455 21.75 8.05 12.24
N TYR A 456 21.04 9.14 12.57
CA TYR A 456 19.91 9.09 13.50
C TYR A 456 18.76 8.22 12.98
N LEU A 457 18.42 8.30 11.69
CA LEU A 457 17.36 7.48 11.10
C LEU A 457 17.65 5.97 11.16
N LYS A 458 18.92 5.55 11.28
CA LYS A 458 19.28 4.14 11.54
C LYS A 458 18.82 3.66 12.93
N THR A 459 18.62 4.57 13.87
CA THR A 459 18.22 4.25 15.25
C THR A 459 16.71 4.03 15.42
N LEU A 460 15.91 4.43 14.41
CA LEU A 460 14.45 4.34 14.38
C LEU A 460 14.00 3.02 13.75
#